data_AF-A0A8S0WDF3-F1
#
_entry.id   AF-A0A8S0WDF3-F1
#
_cell.length_a   1.000
_cell.length_b   1.000
_cell.length_c   1.000
_cell.angle_alpha   90.00
_cell.angle_beta   90.00
_cell.angle_gamma   90.00
#
_symmetry.space_group_name_H-M   'P 1'
#
loop_
_entity.id
_entity.type
_entity.pdbx_description
1 polymer ?
#
loop_
_entity_poly.entity_id
_entity_poly.type
_entity_poly.pdbx_seq_one_letter_code
_entity_poly.pdbx_strand_id
1 'polypeptide(L)'
;MPSLDSVEEYLQSVEEYFYSSLSAVSYSLPDVQEVVNQLWVDISRYGPGMPAFPEVHIPTLGDFQVPPPPPPPPPPPSWIEQSANLAGRHPWKTTGIVAGVVGAGLLVGYRHSVAKRSRRLYTSQKVHSDECRQIVVVLGGDSPYASPLILELEKKGYIVVASVATAEAADALEARCHGYVKAHILDPFEPATIPAFLRSFSATLSRKFPINSPGDPYASPSSIPYVHSIISLLSLSATVPSINAPLEHISLRDTYLPYLTATQITPLQVIQSLLPLLRTGSARGRDYGKKSIIVCLPSTDVRVGLPFASIRAMSAAGMLRAVEVLRREINVASLTEKSDSMQNIKAVVVDVGTFDTGVPTKSVLSEGIYKSMEDWTASEKVAYGPAFVSIMDEKPLVRSRWEGLKSVFRTNYKYGSPRRPTDLAVFADCLVGAVSGGRYGPSLFRLGLGLGRIRNWIRGERFSIGAGASTYKVASYLPSILLDALLNLPHFLIGIRNRLLPVEPYRRPPTNLPSPVNAKKVDTVVEPKEVSSRSTSPDVETSSDADVESNAGDTVASSWVSLHKKQASEA
;
A
#
# COMPACT_ATOMS: atom_id res chain seq x y z
N MET A 1 25.96 -2.34 39.43
CA MET A 1 24.99 -2.76 38.39
C MET A 1 25.77 -3.49 37.31
N PRO A 2 25.20 -4.50 36.64
CA PRO A 2 25.81 -5.08 35.44
C PRO A 2 25.99 -4.01 34.36
N SER A 3 27.03 -4.12 33.54
CA SER A 3 27.18 -3.30 32.33
C SER A 3 26.30 -3.87 31.21
N LEU A 4 26.09 -3.11 30.12
CA LEU A 4 25.35 -3.63 28.96
C LEU A 4 26.08 -4.80 28.30
N ASP A 5 27.41 -4.72 28.25
CA ASP A 5 28.31 -5.76 27.73
C ASP A 5 28.05 -7.12 28.41
N SER A 6 27.88 -7.15 29.74
CA SER A 6 27.55 -8.38 30.49
C SER A 6 26.14 -8.95 30.22
N VAL A 7 25.27 -8.19 29.54
CA VAL A 7 23.96 -8.67 29.03
C VAL A 7 24.09 -9.15 27.59
N GLU A 8 24.92 -8.48 26.78
CA GLU A 8 25.29 -8.90 25.42
C GLU A 8 26.00 -10.27 25.45
N GLU A 9 27.04 -10.44 26.30
CA GLU A 9 27.73 -11.73 26.53
C GLU A 9 26.77 -12.83 27.00
N TYR A 10 25.83 -12.50 27.90
CA TYR A 10 24.86 -13.48 28.37
C TYR A 10 23.93 -13.93 27.24
N LEU A 11 23.39 -13.01 26.44
CA LEU A 11 22.55 -13.34 25.29
C LEU A 11 23.32 -14.15 24.24
N GLN A 12 24.57 -13.78 23.95
CA GLN A 12 25.43 -14.49 23.01
C GLN A 12 25.73 -15.92 23.48
N SER A 13 26.03 -16.11 24.77
CA SER A 13 26.24 -17.45 25.34
C SER A 13 24.97 -18.32 25.34
N VAL A 14 23.78 -17.71 25.50
CA VAL A 14 22.50 -18.41 25.39
C VAL A 14 22.19 -18.79 23.94
N GLU A 15 22.49 -17.92 22.97
CA GLU A 15 22.34 -18.21 21.54
C GLU A 15 23.29 -19.33 21.08
N GLU A 16 24.54 -19.31 21.51
CA GLU A 16 25.52 -20.37 21.23
C GLU A 16 25.14 -21.70 21.89
N TYR A 17 24.60 -21.68 23.11
CA TYR A 17 24.03 -22.86 23.77
C TYR A 17 22.79 -23.41 23.03
N PHE A 18 21.98 -22.53 22.44
CA PHE A 18 20.80 -22.92 21.67
C PHE A 18 21.17 -23.54 20.31
N TYR A 19 22.14 -22.96 19.59
CA TYR A 19 22.65 -23.50 18.32
C TYR A 19 23.40 -24.83 18.50
N SER A 20 24.24 -24.96 19.53
CA SER A 20 24.89 -26.24 19.86
C SER A 20 23.88 -27.32 20.26
N SER A 21 22.87 -26.97 21.07
CA SER A 21 21.78 -27.89 21.41
C SER A 21 20.96 -28.35 20.20
N LEU A 22 20.62 -27.43 19.27
CA LEU A 22 19.87 -27.78 18.06
C LEU A 22 20.68 -28.61 17.07
N SER A 23 21.95 -28.26 16.82
CA SER A 23 22.82 -28.99 15.89
C SER A 23 23.19 -30.40 16.39
N ALA A 24 23.26 -30.60 17.71
CA ALA A 24 23.44 -31.94 18.30
C ALA A 24 22.20 -32.85 18.12
N VAL A 25 21.00 -32.29 17.95
CA VAL A 25 19.73 -33.02 17.85
C VAL A 25 19.25 -33.18 16.41
N SER A 26 19.64 -32.29 15.50
CA SER A 26 19.10 -32.21 14.13
C SER A 26 19.47 -33.37 13.19
N TYR A 27 20.28 -34.34 13.62
CA TYR A 27 20.76 -35.45 12.78
C TYR A 27 20.02 -36.79 12.98
N SER A 28 19.07 -36.91 13.91
CA SER A 28 18.37 -38.19 14.17
C SER A 28 16.95 -38.07 14.75
N LEU A 29 16.07 -37.31 14.10
CA LEU A 29 14.65 -37.26 14.47
C LEU A 29 13.77 -38.07 13.49
N PRO A 30 13.24 -39.25 13.89
CA PRO A 30 12.07 -39.86 13.26
C PRO A 30 10.79 -39.06 13.59
N ASP A 31 9.62 -39.53 13.14
CA ASP A 31 8.37 -38.76 13.23
C ASP A 31 8.02 -38.39 14.69
N VAL A 32 7.66 -37.13 14.89
CA VAL A 32 7.29 -36.55 16.19
C VAL A 32 6.12 -37.31 16.82
N GLN A 33 5.25 -37.93 16.02
CA GLN A 33 4.16 -38.78 16.53
C GLN A 33 4.65 -40.08 17.18
N GLU A 34 5.73 -40.70 16.67
CA GLU A 34 6.33 -41.89 17.30
C GLU A 34 6.95 -41.52 18.65
N VAL A 35 7.69 -40.40 18.73
CA VAL A 35 8.31 -39.92 19.98
C VAL A 35 7.26 -39.65 21.06
N VAL A 36 6.12 -39.04 20.71
CA VAL A 36 5.02 -38.78 21.66
C VAL A 36 4.34 -40.08 22.12
N ASN A 37 4.10 -41.02 21.20
CA ASN A 37 3.53 -42.32 21.55
C ASN A 37 4.48 -43.14 22.44
N GLN A 38 5.78 -43.14 22.14
CA GLN A 38 6.79 -43.87 22.90
C GLN A 38 7.02 -43.27 24.29
N LEU A 39 7.02 -41.92 24.40
CA LEU A 39 7.00 -41.23 25.69
C LEU A 39 5.77 -41.63 26.53
N TRP A 40 4.59 -41.73 25.90
CA TRP A 40 3.37 -42.16 26.59
C TRP A 40 3.45 -43.62 27.08
N VAL A 41 4.02 -44.51 26.26
CA VAL A 41 4.28 -45.91 26.64
C VAL A 41 5.27 -45.98 27.81
N ASP A 42 6.40 -45.28 27.76
CA ASP A 42 7.39 -45.34 28.85
C ASP A 42 6.89 -44.67 30.14
N ILE A 43 6.08 -43.60 30.05
CA ILE A 43 5.35 -43.05 31.21
C ILE A 43 4.37 -44.07 31.79
N SER A 44 3.68 -44.85 30.96
CA SER A 44 2.78 -45.92 31.43
C SER A 44 3.52 -47.13 32.03
N ARG A 45 4.80 -47.31 31.70
CA ARG A 45 5.62 -48.48 32.06
C ARG A 45 6.56 -48.25 33.25
N TYR A 46 7.03 -47.01 33.42
CA TYR A 46 7.98 -46.61 34.46
C TYR A 46 7.51 -45.42 35.31
N GLY A 47 6.31 -44.88 35.06
CA GLY A 47 5.70 -43.88 35.95
C GLY A 47 5.48 -44.43 37.36
N PRO A 48 5.62 -43.61 38.42
CA PRO A 48 5.36 -44.05 39.78
C PRO A 48 3.90 -44.48 39.92
N GLY A 49 3.68 -45.72 40.37
CA GLY A 49 2.37 -46.38 40.34
C GLY A 49 1.27 -45.56 40.99
N MET A 50 0.33 -45.06 40.19
CA MET A 50 -0.83 -44.33 40.70
C MET A 50 -1.74 -45.29 41.47
N PRO A 51 -2.13 -44.97 42.73
CA PRO A 51 -3.07 -45.79 43.47
C PRO A 51 -4.45 -45.77 42.77
N ALA A 52 -5.11 -46.92 42.76
CA ALA A 52 -6.42 -47.08 42.13
C ALA A 52 -7.52 -46.25 42.82
N PHE A 53 -8.62 -46.04 42.11
CA PHE A 53 -9.82 -45.40 42.66
C PHE A 53 -10.35 -46.16 43.89
N PRO A 54 -10.81 -45.47 44.95
CA PRO A 54 -11.31 -46.12 46.16
C PRO A 54 -12.69 -46.75 45.92
N GLU A 55 -12.74 -48.08 45.93
CA GLU A 55 -13.99 -48.83 45.93
C GLU A 55 -14.58 -48.97 47.36
N VAL A 56 -15.84 -49.41 47.46
CA VAL A 56 -16.69 -49.27 48.65
C VAL A 56 -16.23 -50.18 49.80
N HIS A 57 -16.22 -49.63 51.03
CA HIS A 57 -15.96 -50.40 52.26
C HIS A 57 -17.16 -51.27 52.68
N ILE A 58 -16.89 -52.50 53.12
CA ILE A 58 -17.78 -53.32 53.95
C ILE A 58 -16.95 -53.84 55.15
N PRO A 59 -17.43 -53.80 56.41
CA PRO A 59 -16.55 -53.90 57.59
C PRO A 59 -16.56 -55.24 58.34
N THR A 60 -15.38 -55.66 58.77
CA THR A 60 -15.10 -56.67 59.82
C THR A 60 -13.67 -56.43 60.34
N LEU A 61 -13.23 -56.64 61.58
CA LEU A 61 -13.79 -56.77 62.94
C LEU A 61 -12.63 -57.41 63.74
N GLY A 62 -12.16 -56.76 64.81
CA GLY A 62 -11.23 -57.33 65.81
C GLY A 62 -9.71 -57.17 65.57
N ASP A 63 -8.85 -57.19 66.60
CA ASP A 63 -9.15 -56.95 68.03
C ASP A 63 -7.89 -56.69 68.92
N PHE A 64 -8.11 -56.13 70.15
CA PHE A 64 -7.19 -55.96 71.31
C PHE A 64 -5.89 -55.11 71.14
N GLN A 65 -5.61 -54.03 71.91
CA GLN A 65 -5.33 -53.82 73.37
C GLN A 65 -3.86 -54.09 73.79
N VAL A 66 -3.21 -53.39 74.75
CA VAL A 66 -3.66 -52.51 75.89
C VAL A 66 -2.68 -51.31 76.17
N PRO A 67 -3.06 -50.25 76.94
CA PRO A 67 -2.28 -49.02 77.28
C PRO A 67 -1.60 -49.07 78.69
N PRO A 68 -0.69 -48.16 79.15
CA PRO A 68 -0.93 -46.73 79.54
C PRO A 68 0.34 -45.81 79.33
N PRO A 69 0.63 -44.66 80.02
CA PRO A 69 -0.15 -43.74 80.89
C PRO A 69 -0.12 -42.21 80.50
N PRO A 70 -0.93 -41.33 81.14
CA PRO A 70 -1.01 -39.86 80.88
C PRO A 70 -0.20 -38.99 81.89
N PRO A 71 0.32 -37.77 81.54
CA PRO A 71 -0.44 -36.49 81.40
C PRO A 71 0.17 -35.55 80.31
N PRO A 72 0.09 -34.19 80.29
CA PRO A 72 -0.86 -33.17 80.83
C PRO A 72 -1.59 -32.38 79.68
N PRO A 73 -2.48 -31.38 79.94
CA PRO A 73 -3.21 -30.69 78.86
C PRO A 73 -2.36 -29.72 78.00
N PRO A 74 -2.65 -29.58 76.69
CA PRO A 74 -1.90 -28.71 75.78
C PRO A 74 -2.33 -27.22 75.84
N PRO A 75 -1.43 -26.28 75.48
CA PRO A 75 -1.74 -24.84 75.40
C PRO A 75 -2.63 -24.48 74.21
N PRO A 76 -3.28 -23.30 74.20
CA PRO A 76 -4.10 -22.84 73.08
C PRO A 76 -3.25 -22.60 71.81
N PRO A 77 -3.80 -22.89 70.61
CA PRO A 77 -3.02 -22.92 69.37
C PRO A 77 -2.55 -21.53 68.91
N SER A 78 -1.39 -21.51 68.26
CA SER A 78 -0.80 -20.29 67.71
C SER A 78 -1.55 -19.79 66.48
N TRP A 79 -1.58 -18.46 66.30
CA TRP A 79 -2.16 -17.82 65.11
C TRP A 79 -1.49 -18.29 63.81
N ILE A 80 -0.23 -18.72 63.89
CA ILE A 80 0.52 -19.29 62.77
C ILE A 80 -0.07 -20.66 62.36
N GLU A 81 -0.43 -21.51 63.32
CA GLU A 81 -1.01 -22.83 63.06
C GLU A 81 -2.41 -22.73 62.44
N GLN A 82 -3.21 -21.74 62.86
CA GLN A 82 -4.50 -21.45 62.22
C GLN A 82 -4.33 -21.10 60.74
N SER A 83 -3.28 -20.37 60.36
CA SER A 83 -3.02 -20.05 58.95
C SER A 83 -2.64 -21.28 58.12
N ALA A 84 -1.84 -22.20 58.68
CA ALA A 84 -1.48 -23.45 58.02
C ALA A 84 -2.68 -24.39 57.84
N ASN A 85 -3.54 -24.49 58.86
CA ASN A 85 -4.75 -25.30 58.84
C ASN A 85 -5.80 -24.75 57.85
N LEU A 86 -5.87 -23.42 57.67
CA LEU A 86 -6.67 -22.78 56.63
C LEU A 86 -6.16 -23.10 55.21
N ALA A 87 -4.84 -23.10 55.02
CA ALA A 87 -4.21 -23.42 53.73
C ALA A 87 -4.49 -24.86 53.29
N GLY A 88 -4.44 -25.83 54.21
CA GLY A 88 -4.76 -27.23 53.92
C GLY A 88 -6.23 -27.49 53.57
N ARG A 89 -7.17 -26.72 54.13
CA ARG A 89 -8.62 -26.98 53.96
C ARG A 89 -9.24 -26.46 52.65
N HIS A 90 -8.64 -25.48 51.97
CA HIS A 90 -9.19 -24.90 50.74
C HIS A 90 -8.10 -24.47 49.72
N PRO A 91 -7.35 -25.41 49.10
CA PRO A 91 -6.22 -25.09 48.21
C PRO A 91 -6.58 -24.21 47.00
N TRP A 92 -7.81 -24.34 46.47
CA TRP A 92 -8.27 -23.55 45.32
C TRP A 92 -8.56 -22.07 45.68
N LYS A 93 -8.95 -21.79 46.94
CA LYS A 93 -9.20 -20.41 47.40
C LYS A 93 -7.89 -19.69 47.74
N THR A 94 -6.94 -20.39 48.35
CA THR A 94 -5.63 -19.82 48.72
C THR A 94 -4.74 -19.55 47.51
N THR A 95 -4.70 -20.45 46.51
CA THR A 95 -4.01 -20.18 45.24
C THR A 95 -4.53 -18.94 44.53
N GLY A 96 -5.86 -18.76 44.45
CA GLY A 96 -6.47 -17.55 43.88
C GLY A 96 -6.08 -16.25 44.59
N ILE A 97 -6.04 -16.27 45.93
CA ILE A 97 -5.64 -15.10 46.73
C ILE A 97 -4.14 -14.79 46.57
N VAL A 98 -3.27 -15.81 46.63
CA VAL A 98 -1.81 -15.61 46.45
C VAL A 98 -1.49 -15.09 45.06
N ALA A 99 -2.09 -15.68 44.01
CA ALA A 99 -1.93 -15.19 42.64
C ALA A 99 -2.44 -13.73 42.48
N GLY A 100 -3.57 -13.40 43.12
CA GLY A 100 -4.11 -12.04 43.13
C GLY A 100 -3.19 -11.02 43.81
N VAL A 101 -2.64 -11.34 44.99
CA VAL A 101 -1.74 -10.46 45.74
C VAL A 101 -0.39 -10.29 45.03
N VAL A 102 0.22 -11.38 44.54
CA VAL A 102 1.47 -11.32 43.78
C VAL A 102 1.27 -10.53 42.47
N GLY A 103 0.20 -10.82 41.73
CA GLY A 103 -0.15 -10.12 40.49
C GLY A 103 -0.38 -8.62 40.70
N ALA A 104 -1.14 -8.24 41.74
CA ALA A 104 -1.39 -6.84 42.09
C ALA A 104 -0.10 -6.11 42.54
N GLY A 105 0.74 -6.76 43.36
CA GLY A 105 2.03 -6.21 43.80
C GLY A 105 2.97 -5.94 42.63
N LEU A 106 3.08 -6.90 41.70
CA LEU A 106 3.83 -6.73 40.45
C LEU A 106 3.28 -5.57 39.62
N LEU A 107 1.96 -5.49 39.44
CA LEU A 107 1.30 -4.40 38.70
C LEU A 107 1.59 -3.01 39.29
N VAL A 108 1.55 -2.86 40.61
CA VAL A 108 1.85 -1.58 41.30
C VAL A 108 3.32 -1.22 41.18
N GLY A 109 4.24 -2.17 41.39
CA GLY A 109 5.68 -1.96 41.24
C GLY A 109 6.08 -1.60 39.81
N TYR A 110 5.49 -2.28 38.82
CA TYR A 110 5.68 -1.98 37.40
C TYR A 110 5.12 -0.59 37.05
N ARG A 111 3.93 -0.24 37.54
CA ARG A 111 3.30 1.08 37.32
C ARG A 111 4.12 2.23 37.90
N HIS A 112 4.70 2.09 39.09
CA HIS A 112 5.58 3.11 39.66
C HIS A 112 6.89 3.25 38.87
N SER A 113 7.51 2.12 38.50
CA SER A 113 8.76 2.10 37.72
C SER A 113 8.57 2.70 36.33
N VAL A 114 7.49 2.32 35.63
CA VAL A 114 7.10 2.90 34.34
C VAL A 114 6.79 4.39 34.47
N ALA A 115 6.09 4.84 35.52
CA ALA A 115 5.84 6.26 35.74
C ALA A 115 7.14 7.08 35.93
N LYS A 116 8.12 6.55 36.67
CA LYS A 116 9.42 7.20 36.90
C LYS A 116 10.29 7.25 35.63
N ARG A 117 10.27 6.18 34.82
CA ARG A 117 10.93 6.12 33.49
C ARG A 117 10.22 7.03 32.48
N SER A 118 8.89 7.06 32.50
CA SER A 118 8.03 7.90 31.67
C SER A 118 8.21 9.39 31.95
N ARG A 119 8.37 9.82 33.21
CA ARG A 119 8.68 11.24 33.51
C ARG A 119 10.00 11.70 32.88
N ARG A 120 11.07 10.87 32.90
CA ARG A 120 12.33 11.18 32.21
C ARG A 120 12.14 11.28 30.68
N LEU A 121 11.34 10.37 30.10
CA LEU A 121 10.99 10.42 28.68
C LEU A 121 10.14 11.65 28.32
N TYR A 122 9.20 12.09 29.18
CA TYR A 122 8.41 13.29 28.93
C TYR A 122 9.23 14.58 28.97
N THR A 123 10.19 14.72 29.89
CA THR A 123 11.07 15.89 29.89
C THR A 123 11.97 15.92 28.65
N SER A 124 12.43 14.76 28.18
CA SER A 124 13.16 14.62 26.91
C SER A 124 12.28 14.88 25.67
N GLN A 125 11.03 14.40 25.66
CA GLN A 125 10.09 14.64 24.56
C GLN A 125 9.57 16.08 24.48
N LYS A 126 9.71 16.88 25.55
CA LYS A 126 9.35 18.30 25.56
C LYS A 126 10.52 19.24 25.24
N VAL A 127 11.69 18.69 24.91
CA VAL A 127 12.86 19.45 24.42
C VAL A 127 13.44 18.73 23.19
N HIS A 128 12.72 18.83 22.07
CA HIS A 128 13.35 18.85 20.75
C HIS A 128 12.65 19.92 19.92
N SER A 129 13.13 21.15 20.06
CA SER A 129 13.10 22.13 18.98
C SER A 129 14.12 21.71 17.92
N ASP A 130 13.84 20.58 17.26
CA ASP A 130 14.35 20.37 15.91
C ASP A 130 13.66 21.44 15.06
N GLU A 131 14.32 22.59 14.94
CA GLU A 131 13.96 23.64 13.98
C GLU A 131 13.64 22.98 12.63
N CYS A 132 12.67 23.49 11.89
CA CYS A 132 12.10 22.81 10.70
C CYS A 132 13.16 22.56 9.62
N ARG A 133 13.94 21.48 9.74
CA ARG A 133 15.06 21.07 8.86
C ARG A 133 14.67 19.93 7.93
N GLN A 134 13.66 19.14 8.30
CA GLN A 134 13.22 17.96 7.57
C GLN A 134 12.32 18.38 6.39
N ILE A 135 12.86 18.30 5.18
CA ILE A 135 12.11 18.52 3.93
C ILE A 135 11.39 17.24 3.52
N VAL A 136 10.10 17.38 3.24
CA VAL A 136 9.25 16.35 2.64
C VAL A 136 8.89 16.80 1.22
N VAL A 137 9.32 16.04 0.23
CA VAL A 137 8.98 16.28 -1.18
C VAL A 137 7.66 15.57 -1.49
N VAL A 138 6.67 16.28 -2.03
CA VAL A 138 5.35 15.73 -2.38
C VAL A 138 5.11 15.90 -3.87
N LEU A 139 5.14 14.80 -4.64
CA LEU A 139 4.92 14.83 -6.08
C LEU A 139 3.43 14.71 -6.40
N GLY A 140 2.84 15.73 -7.06
CA GLY A 140 1.39 15.85 -7.29
C GLY A 140 0.67 16.59 -6.18
N GLY A 141 1.09 17.83 -5.90
CA GLY A 141 0.53 18.75 -4.90
C GLY A 141 -0.79 19.43 -5.30
N ASP A 142 -1.11 19.41 -6.59
CA ASP A 142 -2.42 19.73 -7.18
C ASP A 142 -3.50 18.71 -6.79
N SER A 143 -3.10 17.48 -6.47
CA SER A 143 -4.02 16.39 -6.16
C SER A 143 -4.97 16.71 -5.00
N PRO A 144 -6.26 16.32 -5.05
CA PRO A 144 -7.16 16.44 -3.90
C PRO A 144 -6.65 15.62 -2.69
N TYR A 145 -5.86 14.56 -2.94
CA TYR A 145 -5.15 13.80 -1.90
C TYR A 145 -4.03 14.58 -1.20
N ALA A 146 -3.42 15.55 -1.89
CA ALA A 146 -2.23 16.25 -1.43
C ALA A 146 -2.55 17.45 -0.54
N SER A 147 -3.59 18.23 -0.85
CA SER A 147 -3.93 19.42 -0.06
C SER A 147 -4.09 19.16 1.46
N PRO A 148 -4.80 18.12 1.95
CA PRO A 148 -4.86 17.83 3.38
C PRO A 148 -3.53 17.28 3.93
N LEU A 149 -2.80 16.49 3.15
CA LEU A 149 -1.49 15.95 3.52
C LEU A 149 -0.45 17.04 3.75
N ILE A 150 -0.36 18.01 2.84
CA ILE A 150 0.58 19.14 2.89
C ILE A 150 0.27 20.02 4.13
N LEU A 151 -1.01 20.33 4.35
CA LEU A 151 -1.45 21.09 5.52
C LEU A 151 -1.27 20.34 6.84
N GLU A 152 -1.26 19.00 6.86
CA GLU A 152 -0.90 18.25 8.06
C GLU A 152 0.62 18.21 8.27
N LEU A 153 1.41 18.00 7.21
CA LEU A 153 2.87 18.02 7.29
C LEU A 153 3.40 19.36 7.82
N GLU A 154 2.89 20.49 7.33
CA GLU A 154 3.20 21.83 7.86
C GLU A 154 2.90 21.92 9.37
N LYS A 155 1.72 21.45 9.80
CA LYS A 155 1.31 21.43 11.23
C LYS A 155 2.17 20.54 12.14
N LYS A 156 3.02 19.67 11.59
CA LYS A 156 3.98 18.85 12.36
C LYS A 156 5.42 19.42 12.30
N GLY A 157 5.62 20.58 11.67
CA GLY A 157 6.94 21.22 11.54
C GLY A 157 7.80 20.70 10.39
N TYR A 158 7.22 20.06 9.38
CA TYR A 158 7.94 19.73 8.15
C TYR A 158 7.97 20.92 7.19
N ILE A 159 9.13 21.15 6.56
CA ILE A 159 9.16 21.92 5.31
C ILE A 159 8.57 21.01 4.23
N VAL A 160 7.68 21.53 3.38
CA VAL A 160 7.11 20.77 2.27
C VAL A 160 7.51 21.39 0.94
N VAL A 161 8.07 20.59 0.03
CA VAL A 161 8.29 21.01 -1.36
C VAL A 161 7.39 20.20 -2.27
N ALA A 162 6.37 20.84 -2.83
CA ALA A 162 5.35 20.20 -3.65
C ALA A 162 5.67 20.35 -5.14
N SER A 163 5.50 19.29 -5.92
CA SER A 163 5.49 19.37 -7.39
C SER A 163 4.06 19.55 -7.89
N VAL A 164 3.82 20.45 -8.85
CA VAL A 164 2.48 20.84 -9.32
C VAL A 164 2.51 21.00 -10.84
N ALA A 165 1.50 20.53 -11.56
CA ALA A 165 1.49 20.59 -13.03
C ALA A 165 1.39 22.03 -13.58
N THR A 166 0.63 22.91 -12.91
CA THR A 166 0.36 24.29 -13.38
C THR A 166 0.84 25.35 -12.40
N ALA A 167 1.26 26.52 -12.90
CA ALA A 167 1.64 27.68 -12.09
C ALA A 167 0.49 28.19 -11.19
N GLU A 168 -0.74 28.27 -11.70
CA GLU A 168 -1.91 28.74 -10.95
C GLU A 168 -2.16 27.91 -9.68
N ALA A 169 -2.05 26.59 -9.79
CA ALA A 169 -2.18 25.67 -8.65
C ALA A 169 -0.99 25.75 -7.69
N ALA A 170 0.19 26.18 -8.14
CA ALA A 170 1.35 26.42 -7.29
C ALA A 170 1.12 27.67 -6.42
N ASP A 171 0.67 28.77 -7.02
CA ASP A 171 0.32 30.01 -6.29
C ASP A 171 -0.87 29.78 -5.33
N ALA A 172 -1.91 29.06 -5.77
CA ALA A 172 -3.06 28.71 -4.94
C ALA A 172 -2.72 27.77 -3.77
N LEU A 173 -1.64 26.97 -3.89
CA LEU A 173 -1.13 26.14 -2.81
C LEU A 173 -0.29 26.97 -1.82
N GLU A 174 0.60 27.83 -2.30
CA GLU A 174 1.43 28.69 -1.45
C GLU A 174 0.63 29.72 -0.68
N ALA A 175 -0.38 30.34 -1.30
CA ALA A 175 -1.28 31.31 -0.66
C ALA A 175 -2.09 30.73 0.53
N ARG A 176 -2.12 29.40 0.68
CA ARG A 176 -2.81 28.69 1.78
C ARG A 176 -1.88 28.24 2.91
N CYS A 177 -0.57 28.53 2.81
CA CYS A 177 0.46 28.02 3.70
C CYS A 177 1.30 29.16 4.34
N HIS A 178 2.00 28.85 5.43
CA HIS A 178 2.66 29.82 6.30
C HIS A 178 4.15 30.08 5.92
N GLY A 179 4.50 29.87 4.65
CA GLY A 179 5.88 30.03 4.14
C GLY A 179 6.83 28.87 4.45
N TYR A 180 6.34 27.77 5.03
CA TYR A 180 7.07 26.49 5.15
C TYR A 180 6.80 25.53 3.97
N VAL A 181 5.90 25.91 3.06
CA VAL A 181 5.59 25.17 1.84
C VAL A 181 6.09 25.96 0.63
N LYS A 182 6.74 25.27 -0.32
CA LYS A 182 7.06 25.83 -1.64
C LYS A 182 6.57 24.87 -2.72
N ALA A 183 5.90 25.40 -3.74
CA ALA A 183 5.47 24.69 -4.92
C ALA A 183 6.45 24.91 -6.09
N HIS A 184 6.66 23.87 -6.89
CA HIS A 184 7.50 23.87 -8.08
C HIS A 184 6.75 23.22 -9.24
N ILE A 185 6.90 23.80 -10.43
CA ILE A 185 6.25 23.29 -11.64
C ILE A 185 6.94 21.99 -12.07
N LEU A 186 6.14 20.94 -12.24
CA LEU A 186 6.53 19.64 -12.81
C LEU A 186 5.29 19.07 -13.51
N ASP A 187 5.27 19.13 -14.84
CA ASP A 187 4.26 18.42 -15.61
C ASP A 187 4.62 16.91 -15.60
N PRO A 188 3.73 16.02 -15.10
CA PRO A 188 4.00 14.59 -15.14
C PRO A 188 4.06 14.03 -16.57
N PHE A 189 3.36 14.63 -17.54
CA PHE A 189 3.32 14.19 -18.94
C PHE A 189 4.57 14.58 -19.72
N GLU A 190 5.21 15.70 -19.40
CA GLU A 190 6.44 16.17 -20.06
C GLU A 190 7.69 15.97 -19.17
N PRO A 191 8.45 14.86 -19.33
CA PRO A 191 9.64 14.60 -18.53
C PRO A 191 10.80 15.59 -18.80
N ALA A 192 10.73 16.38 -19.89
CA ALA A 192 11.65 17.49 -20.14
C ALA A 192 11.55 18.62 -19.08
N THR A 193 10.47 18.66 -18.28
CA THR A 193 10.35 19.59 -17.15
C THR A 193 11.19 19.18 -15.93
N ILE A 194 11.60 17.91 -15.82
CA ILE A 194 12.31 17.36 -14.64
C ILE A 194 13.63 18.11 -14.33
N PRO A 195 14.51 18.44 -15.30
CA PRO A 195 15.72 19.22 -15.00
C PRO A 195 15.45 20.65 -14.52
N ALA A 196 14.33 21.25 -14.92
CA ALA A 196 13.90 22.56 -14.41
C ALA A 196 13.35 22.46 -12.97
N PHE A 197 12.54 21.43 -12.69
CA PHE A 197 12.11 21.07 -11.35
C PHE A 197 13.31 20.81 -10.41
N LEU A 198 14.30 20.01 -10.83
CA LEU A 198 15.48 19.71 -10.01
C LEU A 198 16.37 20.93 -9.76
N ARG A 199 16.45 21.86 -10.73
CA ARG A 199 17.16 23.13 -10.55
C ARG A 199 16.46 24.04 -9.54
N SER A 200 15.14 24.20 -9.65
CA SER A 200 14.35 24.98 -8.68
C SER A 200 14.33 24.36 -7.29
N PHE A 201 14.22 23.02 -7.21
CA PHE A 201 14.35 22.25 -5.97
C PHE A 201 15.71 22.48 -5.31
N SER A 202 16.81 22.38 -6.05
CA SER A 202 18.17 22.62 -5.53
C SER A 202 18.36 24.05 -5.04
N ALA A 203 17.77 25.04 -5.72
CA ALA A 203 17.73 26.42 -5.24
C ALA A 203 16.87 26.59 -3.99
N THR A 204 15.80 25.82 -3.82
CA THR A 204 14.97 25.81 -2.61
C THR A 204 15.68 25.14 -1.43
N LEU A 205 16.50 24.11 -1.65
CA LEU A 205 17.35 23.50 -0.62
C LEU A 205 18.38 24.47 -0.02
N SER A 206 18.81 25.49 -0.78
CA SER A 206 19.74 26.52 -0.28
C SER A 206 19.05 27.74 0.38
N ARG A 207 17.72 27.78 0.42
CA ARG A 207 16.97 28.85 1.12
C ARG A 207 16.83 28.54 2.61
N LYS A 208 16.90 29.59 3.44
CA LYS A 208 16.42 29.55 4.83
C LYS A 208 14.88 29.56 4.85
N PHE A 209 14.29 28.88 5.83
CA PHE A 209 12.85 28.78 6.04
C PHE A 209 12.46 29.38 7.41
N PRO A 210 11.23 29.93 7.58
CA PRO A 210 10.19 30.05 6.55
C PRO A 210 10.50 31.17 5.55
N ILE A 211 10.10 30.93 4.29
CA ILE A 211 10.39 31.79 3.13
C ILE A 211 9.85 33.22 3.31
N ASN A 212 8.78 33.37 4.08
CA ASN A 212 8.07 34.63 4.29
C ASN A 212 8.71 35.52 5.38
N SER A 213 9.85 35.10 5.95
CA SER A 213 10.59 35.86 6.98
C SER A 213 12.05 36.04 6.58
N PRO A 214 12.69 37.19 6.90
CA PRO A 214 14.13 37.31 6.83
C PRO A 214 14.77 36.41 7.90
N GLY A 215 15.23 35.23 7.48
CA GLY A 215 15.82 34.24 8.39
C GLY A 215 17.12 34.75 9.05
N ASP A 216 17.31 34.40 10.33
CA ASP A 216 18.42 34.87 11.16
C ASP A 216 19.80 34.71 10.46
N PRO A 217 20.58 35.79 10.27
CA PRO A 217 21.91 35.70 9.68
C PRO A 217 22.88 34.85 10.51
N TYR A 218 22.72 34.79 11.83
CA TYR A 218 23.60 34.06 12.76
C TYR A 218 23.21 32.58 12.97
N ALA A 219 22.13 32.11 12.34
CA ALA A 219 21.68 30.73 12.42
C ALA A 219 22.81 29.74 12.06
N SER A 220 23.04 28.77 12.95
CA SER A 220 24.13 27.78 12.84
C SER A 220 24.13 27.05 11.49
N PRO A 221 25.29 26.72 10.89
CA PRO A 221 25.36 25.86 9.70
C PRO A 221 24.84 24.43 9.94
N SER A 222 24.48 24.07 11.18
CA SER A 222 23.72 22.85 11.50
C SER A 222 22.21 22.96 11.22
N SER A 223 21.69 24.16 10.96
CA SER A 223 20.27 24.43 10.64
C SER A 223 19.91 24.28 9.16
N ILE A 224 20.87 23.89 8.30
CA ILE A 224 20.64 23.68 6.87
C ILE A 224 19.64 22.51 6.70
N PRO A 225 18.55 22.70 5.94
CA PRO A 225 17.53 21.67 5.78
C PRO A 225 18.02 20.51 4.89
N TYR A 226 17.46 19.32 5.09
CA TYR A 226 17.81 18.11 4.35
C TYR A 226 16.56 17.33 3.93
N VAL A 227 16.67 16.56 2.85
CA VAL A 227 15.57 15.72 2.34
C VAL A 227 15.36 14.53 3.30
N HIS A 228 14.22 14.53 3.99
CA HIS A 228 13.82 13.48 4.93
C HIS A 228 12.89 12.45 4.28
N SER A 229 11.97 12.89 3.42
CA SER A 229 11.05 11.98 2.73
C SER A 229 10.67 12.47 1.34
N ILE A 230 10.37 11.51 0.46
CA ILE A 230 9.71 11.72 -0.83
C ILE A 230 8.38 10.99 -0.78
N ILE A 231 7.29 11.63 -1.21
CA ILE A 231 5.95 11.05 -1.33
C ILE A 231 5.50 11.24 -2.77
N SER A 232 5.28 10.14 -3.51
CA SER A 232 4.69 10.19 -4.84
C SER A 232 3.19 9.95 -4.79
N LEU A 233 2.43 10.92 -5.30
CA LEU A 233 0.98 10.86 -5.53
C LEU A 233 0.62 10.90 -7.03
N LEU A 234 1.61 11.02 -7.93
CA LEU A 234 1.37 11.13 -9.39
C LEU A 234 0.55 9.96 -9.95
N SER A 235 0.81 8.74 -9.48
CA SER A 235 0.05 7.53 -9.85
C SER A 235 -1.41 7.50 -9.34
N LEU A 236 -1.83 8.48 -8.54
CA LEU A 236 -3.22 8.74 -8.11
C LEU A 236 -3.80 10.03 -8.71
N SER A 237 -2.95 10.90 -9.25
CA SER A 237 -3.30 12.28 -9.63
C SER A 237 -3.23 12.55 -11.13
N ALA A 238 -2.80 11.58 -11.94
CA ALA A 238 -2.76 11.73 -13.40
C ALA A 238 -4.17 11.99 -13.96
N THR A 239 -4.44 13.24 -14.31
CA THR A 239 -5.71 13.77 -14.84
C THR A 239 -5.98 13.37 -16.30
N VAL A 240 -5.58 12.16 -16.67
CA VAL A 240 -6.01 11.52 -17.92
C VAL A 240 -7.51 11.23 -17.81
N PRO A 241 -8.32 11.51 -18.85
CA PRO A 241 -9.76 11.22 -18.83
C PRO A 241 -10.06 9.75 -18.52
N SER A 242 -11.31 9.43 -18.21
CA SER A 242 -11.73 8.08 -17.84
C SER A 242 -11.77 7.12 -19.04
N ILE A 243 -10.60 6.79 -19.59
CA ILE A 243 -10.40 5.65 -20.49
C ILE A 243 -10.52 4.36 -19.67
N ASN A 244 -11.75 4.08 -19.27
CA ASN A 244 -12.21 2.72 -19.02
C ASN A 244 -12.68 2.23 -20.40
N ALA A 245 -11.96 1.31 -21.02
CA ALA A 245 -12.20 0.84 -22.39
C ALA A 245 -11.64 -0.58 -22.59
N PRO A 246 -12.11 -1.37 -23.57
CA PRO A 246 -11.49 -2.64 -23.89
C PRO A 246 -10.07 -2.41 -24.44
N LEU A 247 -9.15 -3.35 -24.18
CA LEU A 247 -7.74 -3.18 -24.51
C LEU A 247 -7.50 -2.98 -26.02
N GLU A 248 -8.34 -3.55 -26.88
CA GLU A 248 -8.28 -3.39 -28.33
C GLU A 248 -8.64 -1.98 -28.83
N HIS A 249 -9.44 -1.22 -28.07
CA HIS A 249 -9.82 0.16 -28.42
C HIS A 249 -8.73 1.18 -28.02
N ILE A 250 -7.81 0.79 -27.12
CA ILE A 250 -6.87 1.71 -26.49
C ILE A 250 -5.64 1.93 -27.38
N SER A 251 -5.40 3.17 -27.82
CA SER A 251 -4.20 3.49 -28.59
C SER A 251 -2.96 3.45 -27.69
N LEU A 252 -2.03 2.54 -27.99
CA LEU A 252 -0.82 2.36 -27.17
C LEU A 252 0.15 3.55 -27.27
N ARG A 253 0.08 4.34 -28.35
CA ARG A 253 0.97 5.49 -28.58
C ARG A 253 0.44 6.78 -27.97
N ASP A 254 -0.82 7.10 -28.21
CA ASP A 254 -1.40 8.41 -27.87
C ASP A 254 -2.09 8.39 -26.50
N THR A 255 -2.56 7.22 -26.06
CA THR A 255 -3.29 7.07 -24.79
C THR A 255 -2.43 6.40 -23.71
N TYR A 256 -1.84 5.23 -23.99
CA TYR A 256 -1.08 4.48 -23.00
C TYR A 256 0.30 5.11 -22.68
N LEU A 257 1.05 5.55 -23.70
CA LEU A 257 2.39 6.11 -23.51
C LEU A 257 2.37 7.37 -22.62
N PRO A 258 1.54 8.41 -22.85
CA PRO A 258 1.53 9.58 -21.97
C PRO A 258 1.07 9.26 -20.55
N TYR A 259 0.10 8.34 -20.39
CA TYR A 259 -0.30 7.85 -19.07
C TYR A 259 0.87 7.18 -18.34
N LEU A 260 1.55 6.23 -18.98
CA LEU A 260 2.70 5.51 -18.42
C LEU A 260 3.87 6.47 -18.11
N THR A 261 4.08 7.50 -18.93
CA THR A 261 5.04 8.57 -18.63
C THR A 261 4.68 9.26 -17.32
N ALA A 262 3.44 9.72 -17.18
CA ALA A 262 2.94 10.43 -15.99
C ALA A 262 2.91 9.57 -14.72
N THR A 263 2.44 8.33 -14.79
CA THR A 263 2.23 7.48 -13.60
C THR A 263 3.43 6.64 -13.20
N GLN A 264 4.43 6.47 -14.07
CA GLN A 264 5.57 5.59 -13.84
C GLN A 264 6.93 6.19 -14.25
N ILE A 265 7.13 6.71 -15.47
CA ILE A 265 8.47 7.19 -15.89
C ILE A 265 8.89 8.42 -15.09
N THR A 266 8.09 9.48 -15.13
CA THR A 266 8.37 10.75 -14.45
C THR A 266 8.61 10.58 -12.94
N PRO A 267 7.74 9.87 -12.15
CA PRO A 267 8.02 9.63 -10.74
C PRO A 267 9.29 8.79 -10.50
N LEU A 268 9.64 7.82 -11.36
CA LEU A 268 10.88 7.05 -11.20
C LEU A 268 12.13 7.88 -11.50
N GLN A 269 12.12 8.71 -12.55
CA GLN A 269 13.23 9.63 -12.87
C GLN A 269 13.45 10.67 -11.76
N VAL A 270 12.37 11.20 -11.17
CA VAL A 270 12.46 12.09 -10.00
C VAL A 270 12.98 11.35 -8.76
N ILE A 271 12.55 10.11 -8.50
CA ILE A 271 13.09 9.31 -7.37
C ILE A 271 14.58 8.99 -7.58
N GLN A 272 14.99 8.60 -8.80
CA GLN A 272 16.39 8.31 -9.14
C GLN A 272 17.30 9.52 -8.94
N SER A 273 16.87 10.71 -9.36
CA SER A 273 17.64 11.95 -9.23
C SER A 273 17.69 12.50 -7.80
N LEU A 274 16.68 12.21 -6.96
CA LEU A 274 16.65 12.60 -5.55
C LEU A 274 17.33 11.58 -4.60
N LEU A 275 17.53 10.33 -5.02
CA LEU A 275 18.18 9.28 -4.21
C LEU A 275 19.60 9.67 -3.73
N PRO A 276 20.48 10.27 -4.55
CA PRO A 276 21.77 10.79 -4.07
C PRO A 276 21.64 11.80 -2.92
N LEU A 277 20.61 12.65 -2.92
CA LEU A 277 20.36 13.63 -1.86
C LEU A 277 19.85 12.95 -0.57
N LEU A 278 19.08 11.86 -0.70
CA LEU A 278 18.72 11.01 0.43
C LEU A 278 19.94 10.30 1.05
N ARG A 279 21.01 10.02 0.28
CA ARG A 279 22.26 9.47 0.83
C ARG A 279 23.12 10.53 1.53
N THR A 280 23.30 11.71 0.93
CA THR A 280 24.22 12.74 1.46
C THR A 280 23.68 13.55 2.64
N GLY A 281 22.35 13.64 2.79
CA GLY A 281 21.73 14.36 3.92
C GLY A 281 22.16 13.83 5.30
N SER A 282 22.56 14.73 6.19
CA SER A 282 23.00 14.45 7.57
C SER A 282 24.38 13.79 7.78
N ALA A 283 25.33 13.92 6.84
CA ALA A 283 26.74 13.59 7.10
C ALA A 283 27.44 14.46 8.18
N ARG A 284 26.74 15.48 8.73
CA ARG A 284 27.23 16.41 9.76
C ARG A 284 26.29 16.57 10.97
N GLY A 285 25.14 15.88 10.97
CA GLY A 285 24.18 15.91 12.09
C GLY A 285 24.15 14.56 12.80
N ARG A 286 23.87 14.54 14.11
CA ARG A 286 23.55 13.30 14.85
C ARG A 286 22.11 12.84 14.63
N ASP A 287 21.51 13.25 13.52
CA ASP A 287 20.12 12.96 13.20
C ASP A 287 20.02 11.57 12.57
N TYR A 288 19.95 10.54 13.43
CA TYR A 288 19.62 9.15 13.09
C TYR A 288 18.14 9.01 12.63
N GLY A 289 17.72 9.88 11.71
CA GLY A 289 16.39 9.95 11.15
C GLY A 289 16.25 8.96 9.99
N LYS A 290 15.38 7.96 10.17
CA LYS A 290 15.01 7.04 9.09
C LYS A 290 14.24 7.81 8.01
N LYS A 291 14.87 7.96 6.85
CA LYS A 291 14.34 8.63 5.66
C LYS A 291 13.39 7.68 4.93
N SER A 292 12.43 8.21 4.17
CA SER A 292 11.44 7.37 3.48
C SER A 292 11.12 7.80 2.05
N ILE A 293 11.10 6.84 1.13
CA ILE A 293 10.54 6.98 -0.22
C ILE A 293 9.18 6.28 -0.20
N ILE A 294 8.10 7.06 -0.25
CA ILE A 294 6.73 6.57 -0.14
C ILE A 294 6.06 6.72 -1.51
N VAL A 295 5.53 5.63 -2.06
CA VAL A 295 4.79 5.65 -3.33
C VAL A 295 3.36 5.18 -3.10
N CYS A 296 2.40 6.03 -3.42
CA CYS A 296 0.98 5.75 -3.25
C CYS A 296 0.38 5.30 -4.58
N LEU A 297 -0.23 4.11 -4.61
CA LEU A 297 -0.73 3.47 -5.83
C LEU A 297 -2.19 3.01 -5.64
N PRO A 298 -3.04 3.04 -6.69
CA PRO A 298 -4.44 2.65 -6.58
C PRO A 298 -4.58 1.15 -6.26
N SER A 299 -5.23 0.85 -5.12
CA SER A 299 -5.34 -0.51 -4.57
C SER A 299 -6.26 -1.43 -5.36
N THR A 300 -7.11 -0.91 -6.24
CA THR A 300 -7.87 -1.69 -7.23
C THR A 300 -6.93 -2.26 -8.30
N ASP A 301 -6.11 -1.38 -8.87
CA ASP A 301 -5.42 -1.61 -10.13
C ASP A 301 -4.14 -2.43 -9.90
N VAL A 302 -3.46 -2.18 -8.77
CA VAL A 302 -2.24 -2.89 -8.35
C VAL A 302 -2.50 -4.33 -7.85
N ARG A 303 -3.73 -4.63 -7.39
CA ARG A 303 -4.02 -5.88 -6.65
C ARG A 303 -5.06 -6.78 -7.28
N VAL A 304 -6.01 -6.22 -8.04
CA VAL A 304 -7.10 -6.97 -8.66
C VAL A 304 -7.07 -6.81 -10.18
N GLY A 305 -6.73 -5.63 -10.69
CA GLY A 305 -6.70 -5.36 -12.13
C GLY A 305 -8.11 -5.38 -12.71
N LEU A 306 -8.88 -4.32 -12.47
CA LEU A 306 -10.29 -4.28 -12.88
C LEU A 306 -10.45 -4.38 -14.41
N PRO A 307 -11.47 -5.10 -14.91
CA PRO A 307 -11.78 -5.12 -16.34
C PRO A 307 -12.02 -3.70 -16.86
N PHE A 308 -11.62 -3.46 -18.11
CA PHE A 308 -11.60 -2.15 -18.77
C PHE A 308 -10.66 -1.09 -18.17
N ALA A 309 -9.98 -1.35 -17.05
CA ALA A 309 -8.97 -0.46 -16.46
C ALA A 309 -7.52 -0.90 -16.79
N SER A 310 -7.31 -1.54 -17.95
CA SER A 310 -6.05 -2.20 -18.34
C SER A 310 -4.84 -1.28 -18.27
N ILE A 311 -4.91 -0.07 -18.85
CA ILE A 311 -3.88 0.98 -18.78
C ILE A 311 -3.39 1.19 -17.35
N ARG A 312 -4.36 1.38 -16.44
CA ARG A 312 -4.11 1.73 -15.03
C ARG A 312 -3.48 0.55 -14.30
N ALA A 313 -4.02 -0.64 -14.48
CA ALA A 313 -3.48 -1.87 -13.92
C ALA A 313 -2.04 -2.14 -14.38
N MET A 314 -1.75 -2.02 -15.69
CA MET A 314 -0.41 -2.25 -16.24
C MET A 314 0.63 -1.29 -15.66
N SER A 315 0.39 0.03 -15.70
CA SER A 315 1.38 0.98 -15.18
C SER A 315 1.47 0.98 -13.65
N ALA A 316 0.35 0.79 -12.92
CA ALA A 316 0.39 0.72 -11.46
C ALA A 316 1.09 -0.57 -10.97
N ALA A 317 0.93 -1.69 -11.66
CA ALA A 317 1.70 -2.92 -11.41
C ALA A 317 3.18 -2.76 -11.77
N GLY A 318 3.50 -2.07 -12.89
CA GLY A 318 4.88 -1.73 -13.26
C GLY A 318 5.57 -0.87 -12.19
N MET A 319 4.89 0.20 -11.74
CA MET A 319 5.38 1.08 -10.67
C MET A 319 5.52 0.34 -9.32
N LEU A 320 4.59 -0.56 -8.99
CA LEU A 320 4.74 -1.44 -7.82
C LEU A 320 6.05 -2.23 -7.89
N ARG A 321 6.31 -2.91 -9.01
CA ARG A 321 7.50 -3.77 -9.16
C ARG A 321 8.78 -2.94 -9.14
N ALA A 322 8.79 -1.76 -9.75
CA ALA A 322 9.92 -0.84 -9.67
C ALA A 322 10.27 -0.47 -8.21
N VAL A 323 9.28 -0.15 -7.36
CA VAL A 323 9.51 0.14 -5.94
C VAL A 323 9.87 -1.11 -5.13
N GLU A 324 9.31 -2.28 -5.46
CA GLU A 324 9.68 -3.55 -4.82
C GLU A 324 11.12 -3.99 -5.17
N VAL A 325 11.63 -3.63 -6.35
CA VAL A 325 13.03 -3.82 -6.78
C VAL A 325 13.95 -2.80 -6.11
N LEU A 326 13.64 -1.49 -6.19
CA LEU A 326 14.40 -0.42 -5.52
C LEU A 326 14.59 -0.69 -4.02
N ARG A 327 13.56 -1.22 -3.36
CA ARG A 327 13.64 -1.66 -1.95
C ARG A 327 14.67 -2.77 -1.74
N ARG A 328 14.77 -3.75 -2.65
CA ARG A 328 15.77 -4.83 -2.57
C ARG A 328 17.17 -4.28 -2.82
N GLU A 329 17.34 -3.39 -3.80
CA GLU A 329 18.60 -2.70 -4.08
C GLU A 329 19.09 -1.90 -2.87
N ILE A 330 18.21 -1.10 -2.24
CA ILE A 330 18.51 -0.36 -1.02
C ILE A 330 18.94 -1.30 0.11
N ASN A 331 18.21 -2.40 0.33
CA ASN A 331 18.53 -3.36 1.39
C ASN A 331 19.88 -4.06 1.13
N VAL A 332 20.18 -4.49 -0.10
CA VAL A 332 21.47 -5.12 -0.46
C VAL A 332 22.62 -4.12 -0.34
N ALA A 333 22.43 -2.87 -0.77
CA ALA A 333 23.40 -1.80 -0.58
C ALA A 333 23.64 -1.52 0.93
N SER A 334 22.59 -1.56 1.75
CA SER A 334 22.71 -1.32 3.20
C SER A 334 23.52 -2.38 3.97
N LEU A 335 23.66 -3.59 3.40
CA LEU A 335 24.47 -4.68 3.95
C LEU A 335 25.93 -4.68 3.45
N THR A 336 26.22 -3.92 2.39
CA THR A 336 27.53 -3.93 1.69
C THR A 336 28.27 -2.60 1.79
N GLU A 337 27.57 -1.49 2.03
CA GLU A 337 28.17 -0.17 2.23
C GLU A 337 28.77 -0.03 3.64
N LYS A 338 30.07 0.32 3.73
CA LYS A 338 30.77 0.66 5.00
C LYS A 338 30.33 2.01 5.62
N SER A 339 29.24 2.58 5.13
CA SER A 339 28.69 3.87 5.51
C SER A 339 27.19 3.66 5.69
N ASP A 340 26.62 4.14 6.78
CA ASP A 340 25.20 3.91 7.11
C ASP A 340 24.22 4.73 6.23
N SER A 341 24.68 5.23 5.08
CA SER A 341 23.92 6.12 4.18
C SER A 341 22.67 5.42 3.63
N MET A 342 22.80 4.16 3.21
CA MET A 342 21.70 3.36 2.67
C MET A 342 20.84 2.70 3.74
N GLN A 343 21.41 2.31 4.89
CA GLN A 343 20.67 1.70 6.02
C GLN A 343 19.54 2.60 6.56
N ASN A 344 19.69 3.92 6.42
CA ASN A 344 18.72 4.90 6.90
C ASN A 344 17.60 5.22 5.90
N ILE A 345 17.61 4.66 4.67
CA ILE A 345 16.60 4.91 3.63
C ILE A 345 15.62 3.74 3.58
N LYS A 346 14.31 4.02 3.64
CA LYS A 346 13.26 2.99 3.52
C LYS A 346 12.31 3.26 2.35
N ALA A 347 12.22 2.35 1.40
CA ALA A 347 11.16 2.35 0.39
C ALA A 347 9.86 1.75 0.97
N VAL A 348 8.73 2.41 0.71
CA VAL A 348 7.40 2.06 1.24
C VAL A 348 6.35 2.19 0.15
N VAL A 349 5.53 1.14 -0.04
CA VAL A 349 4.38 1.16 -0.93
C VAL A 349 3.09 1.32 -0.12
N VAL A 350 2.20 2.19 -0.60
CA VAL A 350 0.90 2.45 0.00
C VAL A 350 -0.19 2.08 -0.99
N ASP A 351 -0.94 1.00 -0.75
CA ASP A 351 -2.11 0.66 -1.57
C ASP A 351 -3.29 1.56 -1.14
N VAL A 352 -3.75 2.44 -2.02
CA VAL A 352 -4.78 3.47 -1.74
C VAL A 352 -6.15 3.03 -2.27
N GLY A 353 -7.13 2.88 -1.38
CA GLY A 353 -8.54 2.61 -1.70
C GLY A 353 -9.33 3.88 -1.99
N THR A 354 -10.66 3.82 -1.90
CA THR A 354 -11.51 4.97 -2.18
C THR A 354 -11.60 5.95 -0.99
N PHE A 355 -11.50 7.24 -1.31
CA PHE A 355 -11.55 8.37 -0.39
C PHE A 355 -12.54 9.43 -0.85
N ASP A 356 -13.00 10.27 0.08
CA ASP A 356 -13.92 11.36 -0.18
C ASP A 356 -13.12 12.61 -0.54
N THR A 357 -12.96 12.86 -1.85
CA THR A 357 -12.12 13.94 -2.37
C THR A 357 -12.82 15.30 -2.36
N GLY A 358 -14.07 15.40 -1.90
CA GLY A 358 -14.86 16.64 -1.84
C GLY A 358 -15.30 17.18 -3.20
N VAL A 359 -14.50 16.97 -4.25
CA VAL A 359 -14.96 17.00 -5.64
C VAL A 359 -16.06 15.96 -5.78
N PRO A 360 -17.30 16.32 -6.15
CA PRO A 360 -18.31 15.32 -6.46
C PRO A 360 -17.81 14.54 -7.66
N THR A 361 -17.47 13.27 -7.45
CA THR A 361 -17.39 12.31 -8.56
C THR A 361 -18.73 12.41 -9.28
N LYS A 362 -18.73 12.96 -10.50
CA LYS A 362 -19.86 12.89 -11.41
C LYS A 362 -20.02 11.41 -11.74
N SER A 363 -20.76 10.70 -10.89
CA SER A 363 -21.17 9.30 -11.07
C SER A 363 -21.63 9.19 -12.51
N VAL A 364 -20.89 8.43 -13.33
CA VAL A 364 -20.93 8.61 -14.78
C VAL A 364 -22.37 8.47 -15.22
N LEU A 365 -22.98 9.61 -15.60
CA LEU A 365 -24.38 9.63 -16.01
C LEU A 365 -24.51 8.61 -17.14
N SER A 366 -25.62 7.88 -17.24
CA SER A 366 -25.72 6.78 -18.21
C SER A 366 -25.42 7.25 -19.65
N GLU A 367 -25.77 8.50 -19.95
CA GLU A 367 -25.36 9.27 -21.13
C GLU A 367 -23.83 9.33 -21.35
N GLY A 368 -23.04 9.58 -20.31
CA GLY A 368 -21.58 9.53 -20.32
C GLY A 368 -21.01 8.12 -20.52
N ILE A 369 -21.70 7.06 -20.08
CA ILE A 369 -21.29 5.67 -20.36
C ILE A 369 -21.43 5.38 -21.86
N TYR A 370 -22.56 5.75 -22.45
CA TYR A 370 -22.78 5.61 -23.89
C TYR A 370 -21.85 6.52 -24.71
N LYS A 371 -21.54 7.72 -24.21
CA LYS A 371 -20.53 8.60 -24.82
C LYS A 371 -19.12 8.01 -24.77
N SER A 372 -18.71 7.38 -23.67
CA SER A 372 -17.44 6.64 -23.60
C SER A 372 -17.39 5.42 -24.53
N MET A 373 -18.53 4.97 -25.06
CA MET A 373 -18.63 3.97 -26.12
C MET A 373 -18.81 4.58 -27.52
N GLU A 374 -18.95 5.89 -27.68
CA GLU A 374 -19.35 6.51 -28.96
C GLU A 374 -18.32 6.24 -30.06
N ASP A 375 -17.04 6.36 -29.73
CA ASP A 375 -15.89 6.14 -30.61
C ASP A 375 -15.62 4.66 -30.94
N TRP A 376 -16.22 3.70 -30.22
CA TRP A 376 -15.92 2.27 -30.37
C TRP A 376 -16.41 1.70 -31.70
N THR A 377 -15.75 0.67 -32.25
CA THR A 377 -16.26 -0.03 -33.44
C THR A 377 -17.57 -0.76 -33.16
N ALA A 378 -18.33 -1.08 -34.22
CA ALA A 378 -19.56 -1.87 -34.09
C ALA A 378 -19.29 -3.26 -33.45
N SER A 379 -18.15 -3.86 -33.75
CA SER A 379 -17.62 -5.08 -33.12
C SER A 379 -17.39 -4.90 -31.62
N GLU A 380 -16.64 -3.87 -31.20
CA GLU A 380 -16.39 -3.57 -29.79
C GLU A 380 -17.69 -3.33 -29.00
N LYS A 381 -18.63 -2.58 -29.59
CA LYS A 381 -19.95 -2.28 -29.02
C LYS A 381 -20.78 -3.56 -28.77
N VAL A 382 -20.70 -4.54 -29.67
CA VAL A 382 -21.40 -5.83 -29.53
C VAL A 382 -20.69 -6.77 -28.55
N ALA A 383 -19.36 -6.89 -28.63
CA ALA A 383 -18.57 -7.82 -27.83
C ALA A 383 -18.43 -7.38 -26.36
N TYR A 384 -18.05 -6.12 -26.13
CA TYR A 384 -17.71 -5.62 -24.79
C TYR A 384 -18.77 -4.70 -24.20
N GLY A 385 -19.57 -4.01 -25.03
CA GLY A 385 -20.58 -3.05 -24.58
C GLY A 385 -21.49 -3.53 -23.45
N PRO A 386 -22.10 -4.74 -23.52
CA PRO A 386 -22.94 -5.25 -22.45
C PRO A 386 -22.20 -5.43 -21.11
N ALA A 387 -20.95 -5.91 -21.16
CA ALA A 387 -20.11 -6.07 -19.98
C ALA A 387 -19.67 -4.70 -19.42
N PHE A 388 -19.19 -3.80 -20.29
CA PHE A 388 -18.78 -2.45 -19.92
C PHE A 388 -19.89 -1.66 -19.24
N VAL A 389 -21.08 -1.58 -19.86
CA VAL A 389 -22.24 -0.91 -19.27
C VAL A 389 -22.59 -1.53 -17.91
N SER A 390 -22.52 -2.86 -17.77
CA SER A 390 -22.84 -3.51 -16.49
C SER A 390 -21.81 -3.27 -15.37
N ILE A 391 -20.60 -2.82 -15.69
CA ILE A 391 -19.52 -2.49 -14.74
C ILE A 391 -19.44 -0.97 -14.50
N MET A 392 -19.81 -0.14 -15.48
CA MET A 392 -19.85 1.33 -15.39
C MET A 392 -21.16 1.90 -14.80
N ASP A 393 -22.23 1.11 -14.69
CA ASP A 393 -23.52 1.48 -14.08
C ASP A 393 -23.42 1.60 -12.54
N GLU A 394 -22.48 2.42 -12.06
CA GLU A 394 -22.29 2.75 -10.65
C GLU A 394 -23.49 3.53 -10.11
N LYS A 395 -24.19 2.91 -9.16
CA LYS A 395 -25.41 3.49 -8.58
C LYS A 395 -25.11 4.69 -7.67
N PRO A 396 -26.03 5.68 -7.62
CA PRO A 396 -25.93 6.78 -6.67
C PRO A 396 -25.89 6.26 -5.21
N LEU A 397 -25.09 6.94 -4.40
CA LEU A 397 -24.82 6.59 -3.00
C LEU A 397 -26.11 6.45 -2.18
N VAL A 398 -26.35 5.25 -1.64
CA VAL A 398 -27.49 4.96 -0.76
C VAL A 398 -27.32 5.75 0.55
N ARG A 399 -28.23 6.68 0.81
CA ARG A 399 -28.05 7.71 1.87
C ARG A 399 -28.26 7.17 3.29
N SER A 400 -29.04 6.11 3.51
CA SER A 400 -29.24 5.53 4.85
C SER A 400 -28.86 4.04 4.97
N ARG A 401 -28.42 3.65 6.18
CA ARG A 401 -28.16 2.25 6.54
C ARG A 401 -29.42 1.37 6.42
N TRP A 402 -30.60 1.94 6.67
CA TRP A 402 -31.88 1.22 6.58
C TRP A 402 -32.32 0.98 5.13
N GLU A 403 -32.03 1.89 4.20
CA GLU A 403 -32.20 1.62 2.76
C GLU A 403 -31.20 0.57 2.28
N GLY A 404 -29.94 0.62 2.75
CA GLY A 404 -28.94 -0.41 2.46
C GLY A 404 -29.34 -1.81 2.94
N LEU A 405 -30.03 -1.93 4.08
CA LEU A 405 -30.60 -3.20 4.52
C LEU A 405 -31.83 -3.59 3.69
N LYS A 406 -32.75 -2.65 3.42
CA LYS A 406 -33.96 -2.89 2.62
C LYS A 406 -33.68 -3.20 1.15
N SER A 407 -32.54 -2.79 0.59
CA SER A 407 -32.16 -3.11 -0.79
C SER A 407 -31.70 -4.56 -0.96
N VAL A 408 -31.12 -5.19 0.07
CA VAL A 408 -30.76 -6.62 0.06
C VAL A 408 -32.00 -7.51 -0.13
N PHE A 409 -33.14 -7.12 0.45
CA PHE A 409 -34.39 -7.89 0.39
C PHE A 409 -35.33 -7.47 -0.76
N ARG A 410 -34.88 -6.68 -1.74
CA ARG A 410 -35.70 -6.22 -2.87
C ARG A 410 -35.18 -6.77 -4.20
N THR A 411 -35.97 -7.67 -4.79
CA THR A 411 -35.68 -8.51 -5.96
C THR A 411 -35.36 -7.79 -7.29
N ASN A 412 -35.51 -6.46 -7.38
CA ASN A 412 -35.32 -5.70 -8.62
C ASN A 412 -34.00 -4.91 -8.71
N TYR A 413 -33.09 -5.02 -7.74
CA TYR A 413 -31.82 -4.28 -7.79
C TYR A 413 -30.71 -5.03 -8.53
N LYS A 414 -30.17 -4.41 -9.59
CA LYS A 414 -28.84 -4.73 -10.16
C LYS A 414 -27.78 -4.80 -9.04
N TYR A 415 -26.73 -5.61 -9.19
CA TYR A 415 -25.72 -5.83 -8.15
C TYR A 415 -24.88 -4.57 -7.83
N GLY A 416 -24.15 -4.61 -6.71
CA GLY A 416 -23.27 -3.53 -6.24
C GLY A 416 -23.89 -2.65 -5.15
N SER A 417 -23.29 -2.67 -3.96
CA SER A 417 -23.48 -1.61 -2.94
C SER A 417 -22.31 -0.64 -3.07
N PRO A 418 -22.54 0.66 -3.36
CA PRO A 418 -21.45 1.62 -3.43
C PRO A 418 -20.77 1.71 -2.06
N ARG A 419 -19.43 1.63 -2.06
CA ARG A 419 -18.61 1.64 -0.84
C ARG A 419 -18.55 3.07 -0.31
N ARG A 420 -18.91 3.28 0.97
CA ARG A 420 -18.73 4.60 1.60
C ARG A 420 -17.24 4.95 1.55
N PRO A 421 -16.85 6.10 0.95
CA PRO A 421 -15.45 6.52 0.91
C PRO A 421 -14.90 6.82 2.31
N THR A 422 -13.58 6.73 2.46
CA THR A 422 -12.89 7.13 3.69
C THR A 422 -12.55 8.63 3.68
N ASP A 423 -12.53 9.26 4.85
CA ASP A 423 -12.08 10.65 5.01
C ASP A 423 -10.58 10.80 4.67
N LEU A 424 -10.24 11.84 3.91
CA LEU A 424 -8.85 12.18 3.56
C LEU A 424 -7.99 12.54 4.78
N ALA A 425 -8.57 12.95 5.92
CA ALA A 425 -7.82 13.09 7.16
C ALA A 425 -7.12 11.78 7.57
N VAL A 426 -7.79 10.63 7.36
CA VAL A 426 -7.22 9.30 7.67
C VAL A 426 -6.09 8.94 6.71
N PHE A 427 -6.11 9.45 5.47
CA PHE A 427 -5.00 9.31 4.52
C PHE A 427 -3.77 10.09 5.00
N ALA A 428 -3.95 11.37 5.33
CA ALA A 428 -2.89 12.25 5.82
C ALA A 428 -2.25 11.71 7.12
N ASP A 429 -3.05 11.40 8.16
CA ASP A 429 -2.60 10.83 9.44
C ASP A 429 -1.74 9.58 9.22
N CYS A 430 -2.12 8.74 8.25
CA CYS A 430 -1.45 7.48 7.98
C CYS A 430 -0.13 7.66 7.24
N LEU A 431 -0.03 8.65 6.34
CA LEU A 431 1.20 9.02 5.64
C LEU A 431 2.16 9.80 6.54
N VAL A 432 1.69 10.80 7.29
CA VAL A 432 2.47 11.51 8.32
C VAL A 432 2.99 10.51 9.36
N GLY A 433 2.18 9.51 9.73
CA GLY A 433 2.60 8.38 10.55
C GLY A 433 3.75 7.59 9.92
N ALA A 434 3.75 7.35 8.61
CA ALA A 434 4.84 6.66 7.89
C ALA A 434 6.11 7.51 7.78
N VAL A 435 6.01 8.75 7.29
CA VAL A 435 7.10 9.74 7.17
C VAL A 435 7.85 9.93 8.49
N SER A 436 7.10 10.06 9.59
CA SER A 436 7.67 10.29 10.92
C SER A 436 8.21 9.03 11.60
N GLY A 437 8.25 7.87 10.93
CA GLY A 437 8.68 6.60 11.51
C GLY A 437 7.81 6.14 12.69
N GLY A 438 6.58 6.65 12.80
CA GLY A 438 5.66 6.38 13.90
C GLY A 438 5.83 7.31 15.11
N ARG A 439 6.61 8.40 15.01
CA ARG A 439 6.72 9.43 16.06
C ARG A 439 5.38 10.13 16.33
N TYR A 440 4.59 10.41 15.29
CA TYR A 440 3.30 11.13 15.39
C TYR A 440 2.06 10.22 15.39
N GLY A 441 2.17 8.98 15.87
CA GLY A 441 1.02 8.07 15.97
C GLY A 441 0.02 8.42 17.10
N PRO A 442 -1.24 7.96 17.01
CA PRO A 442 -2.27 8.25 18.02
C PRO A 442 -1.91 7.67 19.40
N SER A 443 -1.78 8.54 20.40
CA SER A 443 -1.37 8.18 21.76
C SER A 443 -2.56 7.87 22.67
N LEU A 444 -2.96 6.60 22.70
CA LEU A 444 -3.96 6.11 23.66
C LEU A 444 -3.54 6.49 25.10
N PHE A 445 -4.46 7.13 25.83
CA PHE A 445 -4.28 7.66 27.19
C PHE A 445 -3.16 8.71 27.37
N ARG A 446 -2.72 9.42 26.32
CA ARG A 446 -1.57 10.37 26.29
C ARG A 446 -0.21 9.77 26.68
N LEU A 447 -0.19 8.58 27.26
CA LEU A 447 1.00 7.76 27.49
C LEU A 447 1.66 7.46 26.15
N GLY A 448 2.89 7.95 25.96
CA GLY A 448 3.73 7.70 24.78
C GLY A 448 4.25 6.26 24.68
N LEU A 449 3.42 5.28 25.06
CA LEU A 449 3.63 3.87 24.77
C LEU A 449 3.86 3.73 23.26
N GLY A 450 4.83 2.90 22.87
CA GLY A 450 5.39 2.83 21.51
C GLY A 450 4.44 2.38 20.39
N LEU A 451 3.12 2.38 20.61
CA LEU A 451 2.05 2.02 19.68
C LEU A 451 2.24 2.62 18.28
N GLY A 452 2.71 3.86 18.15
CA GLY A 452 3.04 4.46 16.85
C GLY A 452 4.17 3.72 16.10
N ARG A 453 5.26 3.37 16.80
CA ARG A 453 6.36 2.57 16.25
C ARG A 453 5.93 1.12 16.00
N ILE A 454 5.20 0.51 16.93
CA ILE A 454 4.67 -0.87 16.82
C ILE A 454 3.72 -0.98 15.62
N ARG A 455 2.79 -0.02 15.45
CA ARG A 455 1.89 0.05 14.29
C ARG A 455 2.66 0.18 12.98
N ASN A 456 3.74 0.97 12.94
CA ASN A 456 4.58 1.10 11.75
C ASN A 456 5.49 -0.11 11.48
N TRP A 457 5.86 -0.86 12.52
CA TRP A 457 6.57 -2.14 12.38
C TRP A 457 5.62 -3.21 11.82
N ILE A 458 4.40 -3.35 12.38
CA ILE A 458 3.34 -4.25 11.89
C ILE A 458 2.88 -3.90 10.46
N ARG A 459 2.89 -2.61 10.08
CA ARG A 459 2.64 -2.15 8.70
C ARG A 459 3.72 -2.60 7.70
N GLY A 460 4.92 -2.93 8.18
CA GLY A 460 6.06 -3.32 7.35
C GLY A 460 6.42 -2.25 6.31
N GLU A 461 6.65 -2.69 5.08
CA GLU A 461 7.02 -1.84 3.92
C GLU A 461 5.87 -1.69 2.91
N ARG A 462 4.77 -2.43 3.08
CA ARG A 462 3.60 -2.35 2.20
C ARG A 462 2.29 -2.50 2.97
N PHE A 463 1.58 -1.39 3.12
CA PHE A 463 0.30 -1.32 3.81
C PHE A 463 -0.77 -0.63 2.95
N SER A 464 -2.03 -0.83 3.33
CA SER A 464 -3.19 -0.40 2.55
C SER A 464 -4.04 0.57 3.37
N ILE A 465 -4.56 1.64 2.75
CA ILE A 465 -5.34 2.70 3.41
C ILE A 465 -6.58 3.02 2.57
N GLY A 466 -7.69 3.39 3.20
CA GLY A 466 -8.92 3.81 2.50
C GLY A 466 -9.92 2.68 2.28
N ALA A 467 -11.10 3.05 1.78
CA ALA A 467 -12.20 2.11 1.67
C ALA A 467 -11.89 1.04 0.61
N GLY A 468 -12.10 -0.22 0.97
CA GLY A 468 -11.83 -1.36 0.11
C GLY A 468 -10.36 -1.82 0.03
N ALA A 469 -9.37 -1.00 0.37
CA ALA A 469 -7.95 -1.33 0.16
C ALA A 469 -7.52 -2.63 0.86
N SER A 470 -7.97 -2.84 2.10
CA SER A 470 -7.77 -4.10 2.82
C SER A 470 -8.50 -5.29 2.18
N THR A 471 -9.70 -5.08 1.62
CA THR A 471 -10.45 -6.13 0.90
C THR A 471 -9.75 -6.54 -0.38
N TYR A 472 -9.16 -5.60 -1.12
CA TYR A 472 -8.36 -5.87 -2.31
C TYR A 472 -7.03 -6.55 -1.94
N LYS A 473 -6.42 -6.20 -0.80
CA LYS A 473 -5.27 -6.93 -0.23
C LYS A 473 -5.61 -8.39 0.06
N VAL A 474 -6.74 -8.69 0.70
CA VAL A 474 -7.17 -10.08 0.95
C VAL A 474 -7.51 -10.80 -0.36
N ALA A 475 -8.23 -10.14 -1.29
CA ALA A 475 -8.57 -10.71 -2.59
C ALA A 475 -7.33 -11.10 -3.41
N SER A 476 -6.25 -10.29 -3.35
CA SER A 476 -4.98 -10.58 -4.03
C SER A 476 -4.14 -11.74 -3.44
N TYR A 477 -4.62 -12.40 -2.38
CA TYR A 477 -4.06 -13.67 -1.88
C TYR A 477 -4.90 -14.89 -2.29
N LEU A 478 -6.04 -14.70 -2.96
CA LEU A 478 -6.81 -15.80 -3.54
C LEU A 478 -6.11 -16.30 -4.82
N PRO A 479 -6.12 -17.61 -5.11
CA PRO A 479 -5.80 -18.13 -6.43
C PRO A 479 -6.61 -17.41 -7.51
N SER A 480 -5.99 -17.15 -8.68
CA SER A 480 -6.65 -16.45 -9.80
C SER A 480 -8.00 -17.06 -10.14
N ILE A 481 -8.09 -18.39 -10.26
CA ILE A 481 -9.33 -19.13 -10.51
C ILE A 481 -10.47 -18.73 -9.54
N LEU A 482 -10.18 -18.52 -8.26
CA LEU A 482 -11.18 -18.08 -7.27
C LEU A 482 -11.45 -16.57 -7.33
N LEU A 483 -10.45 -15.75 -7.61
CA LEU A 483 -10.63 -14.31 -7.81
C LEU A 483 -11.49 -14.04 -9.05
N ASP A 484 -11.15 -14.66 -10.17
CA ASP A 484 -11.87 -14.59 -11.45
C ASP A 484 -13.28 -15.15 -11.31
N ALA A 485 -13.48 -16.27 -10.61
CA ALA A 485 -14.82 -16.78 -10.31
C ALA A 485 -15.64 -15.79 -9.48
N LEU A 486 -15.06 -15.14 -8.47
CA LEU A 486 -15.76 -14.13 -7.64
C LEU A 486 -16.06 -12.84 -8.40
N LEU A 487 -15.16 -12.38 -9.28
CA LEU A 487 -15.36 -11.21 -10.13
C LEU A 487 -16.41 -11.48 -11.23
N ASN A 488 -16.44 -12.70 -11.78
CA ASN A 488 -17.41 -13.09 -12.80
C ASN A 488 -18.75 -13.59 -12.22
N LEU A 489 -18.85 -13.85 -10.92
CA LEU A 489 -20.08 -14.33 -10.26
C LEU A 489 -21.32 -13.46 -10.55
N PRO A 490 -21.27 -12.11 -10.59
CA PRO A 490 -22.40 -11.28 -10.99
C PRO A 490 -22.84 -11.56 -12.43
N HIS A 491 -21.91 -11.70 -13.37
CA HIS A 491 -22.20 -12.02 -14.77
C HIS A 491 -22.75 -13.44 -14.92
N PHE A 492 -22.23 -14.41 -14.16
CA PHE A 492 -22.75 -15.78 -14.12
C PHE A 492 -24.18 -15.85 -13.58
N LEU A 493 -24.49 -15.13 -12.49
CA LEU A 493 -25.85 -15.02 -11.96
C LEU A 493 -26.80 -14.29 -12.92
N ILE A 494 -26.33 -13.29 -13.66
CA ILE A 494 -27.11 -12.66 -14.75
C ILE A 494 -27.34 -13.65 -15.89
N GLY A 495 -26.35 -14.45 -16.27
CA GLY A 495 -26.48 -15.51 -17.27
C GLY A 495 -27.50 -16.59 -16.87
N ILE A 496 -27.46 -17.06 -15.63
CA ILE A 496 -28.47 -17.97 -15.07
C ILE A 496 -29.85 -17.31 -15.10
N ARG A 497 -29.98 -16.07 -14.61
CA ARG A 497 -31.26 -15.34 -14.62
C ARG A 497 -31.82 -15.22 -16.04
N ASN A 498 -31.00 -14.87 -17.03
CA ASN A 498 -31.43 -14.70 -18.41
C ASN A 498 -31.85 -16.05 -19.03
N ARG A 499 -31.19 -17.16 -18.69
CA ARG A 499 -31.59 -18.52 -19.11
C ARG A 499 -32.87 -19.03 -18.42
N LEU A 500 -33.19 -18.53 -17.23
CA LEU A 500 -34.39 -18.91 -16.46
C LEU A 500 -35.61 -18.01 -16.72
N LEU A 501 -35.47 -16.93 -17.49
CA LEU A 501 -36.58 -16.08 -17.91
C LEU A 501 -37.17 -16.64 -19.23
N PRO A 502 -38.46 -17.05 -19.28
CA PRO A 502 -39.06 -17.63 -20.49
C PRO A 502 -39.20 -16.65 -21.67
N VAL A 503 -38.87 -15.37 -21.47
CA VAL A 503 -38.92 -14.31 -22.48
C VAL A 503 -37.62 -13.53 -22.36
N GLU A 504 -36.83 -13.51 -23.44
CA GLU A 504 -35.64 -12.67 -23.51
C GLU A 504 -36.03 -11.19 -23.37
N PRO A 505 -35.36 -10.39 -22.53
CA PRO A 505 -35.60 -8.95 -22.44
C PRO A 505 -35.10 -8.17 -23.67
N TYR A 506 -34.62 -8.86 -24.71
CA TYR A 506 -34.38 -8.28 -26.03
C TYR A 506 -35.71 -7.88 -26.68
N ARG A 507 -36.10 -6.61 -26.46
CA ARG A 507 -36.90 -5.89 -27.46
C ARG A 507 -36.16 -6.02 -28.78
N ARG A 508 -36.71 -6.78 -29.74
CA ARG A 508 -36.31 -6.69 -31.15
C ARG A 508 -36.35 -5.21 -31.54
N PRO A 509 -35.31 -4.65 -32.16
CA PRO A 509 -35.40 -3.30 -32.70
C PRO A 509 -36.58 -3.25 -33.69
N PRO A 510 -37.35 -2.14 -33.73
CA PRO A 510 -38.49 -2.05 -34.63
C PRO A 510 -38.00 -2.25 -36.07
N THR A 511 -38.67 -3.14 -36.81
CA THR A 511 -38.28 -3.54 -38.17
C THR A 511 -38.25 -2.36 -39.16
N ASN A 512 -38.85 -1.23 -38.78
CA ASN A 512 -38.88 0.03 -39.52
C ASN A 512 -37.65 0.92 -39.22
N LEU A 513 -36.46 0.30 -39.23
CA LEU A 513 -35.19 0.92 -39.60
C LEU A 513 -35.28 1.57 -41.01
N PRO A 514 -35.48 2.89 -41.25
CA PRO A 514 -35.14 3.46 -42.56
C PRO A 514 -33.75 3.01 -43.00
N SER A 515 -33.65 2.56 -44.25
CA SER A 515 -32.39 2.08 -44.84
C SER A 515 -31.27 3.11 -44.64
N PRO A 516 -30.03 2.67 -44.36
CA PRO A 516 -28.91 3.59 -44.21
C PRO A 516 -28.80 4.45 -45.47
N VAL A 517 -28.88 5.77 -45.30
CA VAL A 517 -28.72 6.72 -46.40
C VAL A 517 -27.31 6.53 -46.95
N ASN A 518 -27.20 6.00 -48.16
CA ASN A 518 -25.93 5.83 -48.85
C ASN A 518 -25.13 7.13 -48.75
N ALA A 519 -23.93 7.06 -48.19
CA ALA A 519 -23.07 8.23 -48.01
C ALA A 519 -22.93 8.93 -49.37
N LYS A 520 -23.38 10.19 -49.43
CA LYS A 520 -23.53 10.93 -50.68
C LYS A 520 -22.16 11.07 -51.33
N LYS A 521 -21.91 10.25 -52.35
CA LYS A 521 -20.67 10.25 -53.12
C LYS A 521 -20.45 11.67 -53.63
N VAL A 522 -19.32 12.27 -53.27
CA VAL A 522 -18.99 13.62 -53.73
C VAL A 522 -18.56 13.48 -55.19
N ASP A 523 -19.42 13.91 -56.09
CA ASP A 523 -19.14 13.88 -57.53
C ASP A 523 -18.08 14.94 -57.86
N THR A 524 -16.83 14.50 -57.94
CA THR A 524 -15.71 15.32 -58.42
C THR A 524 -15.94 15.65 -59.90
N VAL A 525 -16.34 16.89 -60.18
CA VAL A 525 -16.44 17.41 -61.54
C VAL A 525 -15.05 17.45 -62.17
N VAL A 526 -14.85 16.69 -63.26
CA VAL A 526 -13.68 16.77 -64.13
C VAL A 526 -14.15 16.80 -65.57
N GLU A 527 -13.75 17.84 -66.29
CA GLU A 527 -14.03 18.05 -67.71
C GLU A 527 -13.02 17.25 -68.57
N PRO A 528 -13.44 16.63 -69.70
CA PRO A 528 -12.65 15.58 -70.33
C PRO A 528 -11.59 16.07 -71.32
N LYS A 529 -10.50 15.31 -71.46
CA LYS A 529 -9.71 15.20 -72.70
C LYS A 529 -9.34 13.74 -72.99
N GLU A 530 -9.27 13.45 -74.27
CA GLU A 530 -8.92 12.16 -74.90
C GLU A 530 -7.39 11.90 -74.71
N VAL A 531 -6.79 10.72 -74.98
CA VAL A 531 -6.79 9.94 -76.23
C VAL A 531 -6.27 8.50 -75.99
N SER A 532 -6.89 7.52 -76.68
CA SER A 532 -6.42 6.17 -77.10
C SER A 532 -5.70 5.15 -76.17
N SER A 533 -6.20 3.90 -76.30
CA SER A 533 -5.44 2.62 -76.48
C SER A 533 -4.74 1.94 -75.28
N ARG A 534 -4.60 0.59 -75.22
CA ARG A 534 -5.33 -0.53 -75.89
C ARG A 534 -4.95 -1.89 -75.21
N SER A 535 -5.93 -2.80 -75.13
CA SER A 535 -5.85 -4.28 -74.99
C SER A 535 -5.23 -4.99 -73.76
N THR A 536 -6.06 -5.92 -73.22
CA THR A 536 -5.79 -7.30 -72.73
C THR A 536 -5.05 -7.60 -71.42
N SER A 537 -5.73 -8.45 -70.64
CA SER A 537 -5.30 -9.34 -69.54
C SER A 537 -4.79 -10.70 -70.11
N PRO A 538 -4.51 -11.79 -69.33
CA PRO A 538 -4.63 -11.98 -67.86
C PRO A 538 -3.44 -12.70 -67.16
N ASP A 539 -3.58 -12.84 -65.84
CA ASP A 539 -3.14 -13.90 -64.90
C ASP A 539 -1.95 -14.84 -65.23
N VAL A 540 -0.93 -14.84 -64.37
CA VAL A 540 -0.11 -16.03 -64.01
C VAL A 540 0.29 -15.94 -62.52
N GLU A 541 0.05 -17.01 -61.75
CA GLU A 541 0.65 -17.22 -60.42
C GLU A 541 2.01 -17.95 -60.55
N THR A 542 2.97 -17.72 -59.63
CA THR A 542 3.74 -18.75 -58.86
C THR A 542 5.09 -18.25 -58.32
N SER A 543 5.55 -18.86 -57.22
CA SER A 543 6.95 -19.21 -56.84
C SER A 543 8.07 -18.19 -57.11
N SER A 544 8.82 -17.74 -56.10
CA SER A 544 9.82 -18.62 -55.45
C SER A 544 10.39 -18.04 -54.15
N ASP A 545 10.77 -18.90 -53.22
CA ASP A 545 11.76 -18.60 -52.18
C ASP A 545 13.15 -18.40 -52.82
N ALA A 546 13.99 -17.56 -52.21
CA ALA A 546 15.44 -17.51 -52.44
C ALA A 546 16.15 -16.72 -51.31
N ASP A 547 16.76 -17.43 -50.37
CA ASP A 547 17.69 -16.81 -49.42
C ASP A 547 18.94 -16.28 -50.14
N VAL A 548 19.36 -15.06 -49.83
CA VAL A 548 20.69 -14.52 -50.19
C VAL A 548 21.30 -13.84 -48.97
N GLU A 549 22.05 -14.62 -48.19
CA GLU A 549 22.90 -14.12 -47.11
C GLU A 549 24.32 -13.87 -47.64
N SER A 550 25.07 -12.95 -47.01
CA SER A 550 26.38 -12.42 -47.45
C SER A 550 26.32 -11.43 -48.63
N ASN A 551 27.06 -10.32 -48.65
CA ASN A 551 28.36 -10.09 -48.00
C ASN A 551 28.58 -8.63 -47.53
N ALA A 552 29.61 -8.40 -46.71
CA ALA A 552 30.01 -7.07 -46.26
C ALA A 552 30.76 -6.27 -47.35
N GLY A 553 30.65 -4.94 -47.37
CA GLY A 553 31.22 -4.14 -48.48
C GLY A 553 31.17 -2.60 -48.42
N ASP A 554 31.27 -1.99 -47.23
CA ASP A 554 31.82 -0.64 -46.94
C ASP A 554 31.38 0.65 -47.73
N THR A 555 31.54 1.80 -47.07
CA THR A 555 31.63 3.18 -47.58
C THR A 555 30.38 4.01 -47.96
N VAL A 556 30.56 5.32 -47.78
CA VAL A 556 29.82 6.52 -48.27
C VAL A 556 28.38 6.78 -47.78
N ALA A 557 28.26 7.84 -46.97
CA ALA A 557 27.02 8.45 -46.52
C ALA A 557 26.22 9.16 -47.63
N SER A 558 24.88 9.21 -47.49
CA SER A 558 24.10 10.37 -47.95
C SER A 558 22.79 10.56 -47.16
N SER A 559 22.49 11.83 -46.88
CA SER A 559 21.38 12.29 -46.04
C SER A 559 20.01 12.17 -46.74
N TRP A 560 19.04 11.53 -46.09
CA TRP A 560 17.64 11.48 -46.54
C TRP A 560 16.80 12.64 -45.97
N VAL A 561 17.12 13.87 -46.38
CA VAL A 561 16.25 15.06 -46.18
C VAL A 561 16.26 15.94 -47.43
N SER A 562 15.29 15.73 -48.33
CA SER A 562 15.12 16.52 -49.56
C SER A 562 14.18 17.71 -49.34
N LEU A 563 14.74 18.87 -48.97
CA LEU A 563 13.99 20.13 -48.94
C LEU A 563 13.78 20.69 -50.35
N HIS A 564 12.53 20.69 -50.83
CA HIS A 564 12.15 21.34 -52.08
C HIS A 564 12.29 22.87 -52.00
N LYS A 565 13.41 23.41 -52.48
CA LYS A 565 13.58 24.86 -52.70
C LYS A 565 13.06 25.25 -54.08
N LYS A 566 11.83 25.74 -54.17
CA LYS A 566 11.30 26.37 -55.39
C LYS A 566 11.69 27.86 -55.39
N GLN A 567 12.52 28.26 -56.35
CA GLN A 567 12.92 29.66 -56.56
C GLN A 567 12.81 29.95 -58.05
N ALA A 568 12.15 31.05 -58.40
CA ALA A 568 11.87 31.42 -59.79
C ALA A 568 12.10 32.93 -59.97
N SER A 569 13.04 33.28 -60.84
CA SER A 569 12.88 34.39 -61.78
C SER A 569 11.95 33.91 -62.93
N GLU A 570 11.49 34.71 -63.88
CA GLU A 570 12.01 35.99 -64.39
C GLU A 570 10.90 36.70 -65.19
N ALA A 571 10.63 37.99 -64.90
CA ALA A 571 9.91 38.97 -65.73
C ALA A 571 9.79 40.31 -64.97
#